data_AF-A0A1D8PT35-F1
#
_entry.id   AF-A0A1D8PT35-F1
#
_cell.length_a   1.000
_cell.length_b   1.000
_cell.length_c   1.000
_cell.angle_alpha   90.00
_cell.angle_beta   90.00
_cell.angle_gamma   90.00
#
_symmetry.space_group_name_H-M   'P 1'
#
loop_
_entity.id
_entity.type
_entity.pdbx_description
1 polymer ?
#
loop_
_entity_poly.entity_id
_entity_poly.type
_entity_poly.pdbx_seq_one_letter_code
_entity_poly.pdbx_strand_id
1 'polypeptide(L)'
;MLKENEIISRALVTIDNFKGSLKAFKSSITDGGYTQLHMPNCFSRTLVWKVCLITDSFKISTWESKLNDSRVVFDQLISRDDMKLPWNKLDSDSVFYHSGDLSRKSSITRKSSSRDSKGLHKVSLLRVNTTEDPLSSSAQLSGYVNTGDDLELLQTIILDIDRLFPGEDFFSESNKYSIHRKKQLIEILYLWSKCNPQVGYKQGLHEILGLIYMNLSQESVDISQTNTFSSDDMKILSLYNVHYLCHDVFTIFNKFMLQSGNITHFYASEDALWKSIENFNVYLMKIDQFIHYTLNTKLNLEPQLWIIRYLRLLLLRELGSDLETTMLLWDKLVSLQLPINSGNSISSIPDILNFMIIQLLIQVKTDILSSDFSECLSILLHYPFKPTTQIEKHEFVKKLFKDAVKLYEKRNDDLKLYEYGIRLNNRYNPNLKILMNYTNGERSSTESVNSSRAASPAPGSNPPPTSAPPSLSSSRNDNMKFEKMRLEMRLKKKAQSMINPK
;
A
#
# COMPACT_ATOMS: atom_id res chain seq x y z
N MET A 1 -6.04 26.33 23.46
CA MET A 1 -7.46 26.61 23.14
C MET A 1 -7.75 26.87 21.66
N LEU A 2 -6.98 27.69 20.93
CA LEU A 2 -7.28 27.98 19.51
C LEU A 2 -7.28 26.71 18.62
N LYS A 3 -6.29 25.83 18.80
CA LYS A 3 -6.18 24.59 18.01
C LYS A 3 -7.30 23.59 18.36
N GLU A 4 -7.66 23.49 19.63
CA GLU A 4 -8.74 22.62 20.13
C GLU A 4 -10.11 23.06 19.57
N ASN A 5 -10.43 24.36 19.63
CA ASN A 5 -11.66 24.90 19.07
C ASN A 5 -11.73 24.70 17.54
N GLU A 6 -10.60 24.85 16.85
CA GLU A 6 -10.51 24.60 15.42
C GLU A 6 -10.77 23.12 15.08
N ILE A 7 -10.18 22.20 15.83
CA ILE A 7 -10.41 20.75 15.67
C ILE A 7 -11.88 20.40 15.88
N ILE A 8 -12.48 20.92 16.95
CA ILE A 8 -13.91 20.71 17.26
C ILE A 8 -14.77 21.22 16.10
N SER A 9 -14.54 22.46 15.66
CA SER A 9 -15.27 23.07 14.55
C SER A 9 -15.14 22.24 13.26
N ARG A 10 -13.92 21.84 12.88
CA ARG A 10 -13.68 21.01 11.68
C ARG A 10 -14.43 19.68 11.75
N ALA A 11 -14.40 19.01 12.90
CA ALA A 11 -15.09 17.74 13.09
C ALA A 11 -16.62 17.89 13.02
N LEU A 12 -17.19 18.91 13.68
CA LEU A 12 -18.63 19.17 13.67
C LEU A 12 -19.13 19.55 12.27
N VAL A 13 -18.42 20.45 11.58
CA VAL A 13 -18.75 20.83 10.19
C VAL A 13 -18.66 19.63 9.26
N THR A 14 -17.69 18.73 9.47
CA THR A 14 -17.59 17.48 8.71
C THR A 14 -18.82 16.60 8.95
N ILE A 15 -19.21 16.38 10.21
CA ILE A 15 -20.38 15.54 10.54
C ILE A 15 -21.66 16.10 9.93
N ASP A 16 -21.84 17.42 10.00
CA ASP A 16 -23.02 18.11 9.45
C ASP A 16 -23.08 18.01 7.92
N ASN A 17 -21.97 18.28 7.24
CA ASN A 17 -21.86 18.17 5.77
C ASN A 17 -22.25 16.77 5.26
N PHE A 18 -21.93 15.72 6.01
CA PHE A 18 -22.27 14.34 5.65
C PHE A 18 -23.52 13.80 6.35
N LYS A 19 -24.26 14.64 7.10
CA LYS A 19 -25.48 14.28 7.84
C LYS A 19 -25.32 13.03 8.70
N GLY A 20 -24.12 12.82 9.26
CA GLY A 20 -23.78 11.61 10.03
C GLY A 20 -23.71 10.31 9.22
N SER A 21 -23.75 10.34 7.89
CA SER A 21 -23.62 9.16 7.03
C SER A 21 -22.15 8.82 6.77
N LEU A 22 -21.66 7.75 7.42
CA LEU A 22 -20.29 7.26 7.22
C LEU A 22 -20.04 6.81 5.78
N LYS A 23 -21.05 6.22 5.12
CA LYS A 23 -20.94 5.78 3.72
C LYS A 23 -20.75 6.98 2.78
N ALA A 24 -21.50 8.06 3.00
CA ALA A 24 -21.36 9.29 2.21
C ALA A 24 -19.97 9.93 2.42
N PHE A 25 -19.47 9.92 3.64
CA PHE A 25 -18.12 10.40 3.96
C PHE A 25 -17.03 9.57 3.28
N LYS A 26 -17.07 8.24 3.41
CA LYS A 26 -16.14 7.33 2.74
C LYS A 26 -16.17 7.53 1.21
N SER A 27 -17.35 7.65 0.61
CA SER A 27 -17.50 7.97 -0.82
C SER A 27 -16.82 9.31 -1.16
N SER A 28 -17.09 10.37 -0.40
CA SER A 28 -16.51 11.70 -0.65
C SER A 28 -14.98 11.70 -0.62
N ILE A 29 -14.35 10.93 0.27
CA ILE A 29 -12.90 10.77 0.32
C ILE A 29 -12.40 10.05 -0.95
N THR A 30 -13.02 8.92 -1.30
CA THR A 30 -12.65 8.14 -2.50
C THR A 30 -12.83 8.94 -3.80
N ASP A 31 -13.87 9.77 -3.90
CA ASP A 31 -14.14 10.65 -5.05
C ASP A 31 -13.22 11.90 -5.10
N GLY A 32 -12.57 12.21 -3.97
CA GLY A 32 -11.67 13.37 -3.82
C GLY A 32 -12.37 14.66 -3.39
N GLY A 33 -13.63 14.59 -2.96
CA GLY A 33 -14.39 15.72 -2.42
C GLY A 33 -13.93 16.13 -1.02
N TYR A 34 -13.65 15.18 -0.13
CA TYR A 34 -13.11 15.47 1.21
C TYR A 34 -11.58 15.44 1.20
N THR A 35 -10.97 16.57 0.84
CA THR A 35 -9.52 16.75 0.78
C THR A 35 -9.14 18.17 1.21
N GLN A 36 -7.88 18.39 1.58
CA GLN A 36 -7.38 19.72 1.96
C GLN A 36 -7.65 20.79 0.89
N LEU A 37 -7.59 20.43 -0.40
CA LEU A 37 -7.84 21.34 -1.52
C LEU A 37 -9.32 21.76 -1.64
N HIS A 38 -10.25 20.81 -1.51
CA HIS A 38 -11.66 21.05 -1.80
C HIS A 38 -12.46 21.48 -0.57
N MET A 39 -12.05 21.05 0.63
CA MET A 39 -12.72 21.37 1.89
C MET A 39 -11.73 21.78 2.98
N PRO A 40 -10.90 22.82 2.77
CA PRO A 40 -9.82 23.23 3.69
C PRO A 40 -10.33 23.56 5.10
N ASN A 41 -11.54 24.12 5.20
CA ASN A 41 -12.11 24.58 6.47
C ASN A 41 -12.60 23.45 7.39
N CYS A 42 -12.74 22.23 6.88
CA CYS A 42 -13.20 21.09 7.69
C CYS A 42 -12.34 19.84 7.56
N PHE A 43 -11.37 19.81 6.63
CA PHE A 43 -10.51 18.66 6.44
C PHE A 43 -9.67 18.37 7.70
N SER A 44 -9.70 17.11 8.13
CA SER A 44 -8.75 16.51 9.06
C SER A 44 -8.45 15.10 8.62
N ARG A 45 -7.15 14.79 8.52
CA ARG A 45 -6.70 13.44 8.19
C ARG A 45 -6.85 12.49 9.38
N THR A 46 -6.63 12.97 10.59
CA THR A 46 -6.86 12.19 11.82
C THR A 46 -8.31 11.75 11.91
N LEU A 47 -9.26 12.64 11.58
CA LEU A 47 -10.67 12.29 11.53
C LEU A 47 -10.93 11.18 10.51
N VAL A 48 -10.41 11.31 9.27
CA VAL A 48 -10.55 10.29 8.22
C VAL A 48 -10.09 8.92 8.73
N TRP A 49 -8.87 8.85 9.25
CA TRP A 49 -8.26 7.59 9.63
C TRP A 49 -8.89 6.97 10.88
N LYS A 50 -9.13 7.76 11.93
CA LYS A 50 -9.72 7.24 13.17
C LYS A 50 -11.19 6.90 12.99
N VAL A 51 -11.95 7.65 12.19
CA VAL A 51 -13.34 7.31 11.90
C VAL A 51 -13.45 6.10 10.98
N CYS A 52 -12.59 5.97 9.96
CA CYS A 52 -12.66 4.82 9.06
C CYS A 52 -12.14 3.52 9.69
N LEU A 53 -11.11 3.58 10.53
CA LEU A 53 -10.45 2.39 11.06
C LEU A 53 -10.81 2.10 12.51
N ILE A 54 -10.96 3.09 13.40
CA ILE A 54 -11.17 2.83 14.83
C ILE A 54 -12.66 2.88 15.17
N THR A 55 -13.30 4.04 15.00
CA THR A 55 -14.66 4.26 15.50
C THR A 55 -15.73 3.74 14.55
N ASP A 56 -15.49 3.67 13.24
CA ASP A 56 -16.43 3.20 12.21
C ASP A 56 -17.87 3.73 12.43
N SER A 57 -18.00 5.00 12.84
CA SER A 57 -19.27 5.62 13.22
C SER A 57 -19.10 7.13 13.36
N PHE A 58 -20.11 7.92 12.96
CA PHE A 58 -20.20 9.35 13.27
C PHE A 58 -20.99 9.67 14.55
N LYS A 59 -21.50 8.66 15.26
CA LYS A 59 -22.17 8.88 16.54
C LYS A 59 -21.13 9.22 17.59
N ILE A 60 -20.98 10.51 17.92
CA ILE A 60 -19.99 11.03 18.89
C ILE A 60 -20.07 10.29 20.23
N SER A 61 -21.28 9.92 20.68
CA SER A 61 -21.50 9.13 21.90
C SER A 61 -20.78 7.77 21.92
N THR A 62 -20.44 7.20 20.75
CA THR A 62 -19.78 5.90 20.63
C THR A 62 -18.26 6.00 20.56
N TRP A 63 -17.70 7.19 20.33
CA TRP A 63 -16.28 7.37 20.05
C TRP A 63 -15.40 7.01 21.23
N GLU A 64 -15.73 7.51 22.42
CA GLU A 64 -14.97 7.27 23.64
C GLU A 64 -14.87 5.77 23.96
N SER A 65 -15.99 5.04 23.92
CA SER A 65 -16.01 3.59 24.13
C SER A 65 -15.13 2.86 23.13
N LYS A 66 -15.27 3.14 21.83
CA LYS A 66 -14.50 2.44 20.79
C LYS A 66 -13.01 2.76 20.85
N LEU A 67 -12.66 4.00 21.20
CA LEU A 67 -11.27 4.40 21.42
C LEU A 67 -10.70 3.66 22.63
N ASN A 68 -11.43 3.62 23.74
CA ASN A 68 -11.00 2.91 24.94
C ASN A 68 -10.78 1.42 24.66
N ASP A 69 -11.72 0.76 23.98
CA ASP A 69 -11.59 -0.66 23.59
C ASP A 69 -10.32 -0.91 22.77
N SER A 70 -9.97 0.01 21.85
CA SER A 70 -8.74 -0.11 21.06
C SER A 70 -7.46 0.19 21.86
N ARG A 71 -7.50 1.17 22.77
CA ARG A 71 -6.34 1.64 23.55
C ARG A 71 -5.94 0.63 24.63
N VAL A 72 -6.91 -0.01 25.27
CA VAL A 72 -6.67 -1.05 26.28
C VAL A 72 -5.80 -2.18 25.74
N VAL A 73 -5.91 -2.52 24.45
CA VAL A 73 -5.05 -3.55 23.82
C VAL A 73 -3.58 -3.15 23.89
N PHE A 74 -3.24 -1.91 23.52
CA PHE A 74 -1.86 -1.45 23.53
C PHE A 74 -1.30 -1.31 24.97
N ASP A 75 -2.12 -0.82 25.91
CA ASP A 75 -1.74 -0.76 27.33
C ASP A 75 -1.45 -2.15 27.92
N GLN A 76 -2.28 -3.14 27.58
CA GLN A 76 -2.05 -4.53 27.97
C GLN A 76 -0.77 -5.10 27.35
N LEU A 77 -0.42 -4.71 26.12
CA LEU A 77 0.80 -5.18 25.47
C LEU A 77 2.06 -4.56 26.11
N ILE A 78 2.06 -3.27 26.43
CA ILE A 78 3.21 -2.61 27.08
C ILE A 78 3.46 -3.14 28.50
N SER A 79 2.40 -3.45 29.24
CA SER A 79 2.51 -3.91 30.63
C SER A 79 3.05 -5.33 30.78
N ARG A 80 3.06 -6.12 29.70
CA ARG A 80 3.51 -7.50 29.69
C ARG A 80 5.03 -7.64 29.75
N ASP A 81 5.53 -8.47 30.66
CA ASP A 81 6.97 -8.69 30.86
C ASP A 81 7.66 -9.32 29.63
N ASP A 82 6.97 -10.18 28.87
CA ASP A 82 7.48 -10.81 27.65
C ASP A 82 7.56 -9.86 26.43
N MET A 83 6.98 -8.66 26.57
CA MET A 83 6.90 -7.64 25.52
C MET A 83 7.76 -6.41 25.81
N LYS A 84 8.45 -6.37 26.96
CA LYS A 84 9.32 -5.25 27.35
C LYS A 84 10.54 -5.16 26.43
N LEU A 85 10.79 -3.96 25.92
CA LEU A 85 11.95 -3.69 25.09
C LEU A 85 13.24 -3.82 25.92
N PRO A 86 14.25 -4.56 25.43
CA PRO A 86 15.53 -4.74 26.11
C PRO A 86 16.45 -3.51 25.98
N TRP A 87 15.96 -2.31 26.31
CA TRP A 87 16.71 -1.04 26.25
C TRP A 87 18.02 -1.08 27.04
N ASN A 88 18.05 -1.86 28.12
CA ASN A 88 19.21 -2.04 29.00
C ASN A 88 20.30 -2.97 28.42
N LYS A 89 20.04 -3.60 27.27
CA LYS A 89 21.00 -4.48 26.58
C LYS A 89 21.63 -3.81 25.36
N LEU A 90 21.19 -2.60 25.02
CA LEU A 90 21.87 -1.80 23.99
C LEU A 90 23.24 -1.37 24.50
N ASP A 91 24.13 -1.04 23.56
CA ASP A 91 25.42 -0.46 23.89
C ASP A 91 25.23 0.87 24.63
N SER A 92 26.11 1.15 25.59
CA SER A 92 25.97 2.30 26.49
C SER A 92 26.07 3.67 25.79
N ASP A 93 26.58 3.70 24.56
CA ASP A 93 26.66 4.87 23.68
C ASP A 93 25.38 5.09 22.86
N SER A 94 24.47 4.12 22.81
CA SER A 94 23.18 4.27 22.14
C SER A 94 22.33 5.35 22.80
N VAL A 95 21.79 6.28 22.01
CA VAL A 95 20.88 7.34 22.49
C VAL A 95 19.62 6.77 23.14
N PHE A 96 19.27 5.51 22.84
CA PHE A 96 18.13 4.81 23.39
C PHE A 96 18.47 3.91 24.59
N TYR A 97 19.73 3.82 25.00
CA TYR A 97 20.13 3.04 26.16
C TYR A 97 19.49 3.61 27.44
N HIS A 98 18.84 2.74 28.21
CA HIS A 98 18.36 3.07 29.55
C HIS A 98 19.00 2.08 30.51
N SER A 99 19.83 2.57 31.42
CA SER A 99 20.38 1.77 32.51
C SER A 99 19.19 1.26 33.32
N GLY A 100 18.87 -0.03 33.20
CA GLY A 100 17.70 -0.61 33.83
C GLY A 100 17.71 -0.27 35.31
N ASP A 101 16.55 0.14 35.85
CA ASP A 101 16.42 0.62 37.23
C ASP A 101 17.23 -0.26 38.19
N LEU A 102 18.40 0.23 38.57
CA LEU A 102 19.10 -0.15 39.78
C LEU A 102 18.30 0.47 40.94
N SER A 103 17.04 0.04 41.06
CA SER A 103 16.37 -0.03 42.35
C SER A 103 17.34 -0.80 43.23
N ARG A 104 18.09 -0.07 44.06
CA ARG A 104 18.86 -0.59 45.19
C ARG A 104 17.99 -1.65 45.84
N LYS A 105 18.30 -2.93 45.55
CA LYS A 105 17.82 -4.04 46.36
C LYS A 105 18.50 -3.82 47.71
N SER A 106 17.81 -3.08 48.58
CA SER A 106 18.03 -3.15 50.01
C SER A 106 17.85 -4.62 50.37
N SER A 107 18.98 -5.28 50.54
CA SER A 107 19.13 -6.61 51.08
C SER A 107 18.58 -6.61 52.51
N ILE A 108 17.28 -6.89 52.63
CA ILE A 108 16.70 -7.44 53.85
C ILE A 108 15.89 -8.68 53.43
N THR A 109 16.62 -9.77 53.32
CA THR A 109 16.06 -11.12 53.34
C THR A 109 15.52 -11.41 54.74
N ARG A 110 14.20 -11.34 54.91
CA ARG A 110 13.50 -12.11 55.94
C ARG A 110 12.51 -13.04 55.26
N LYS A 111 12.86 -14.32 55.24
CA LYS A 111 11.97 -15.43 54.90
C LYS A 111 10.80 -15.42 55.89
N SER A 112 9.57 -15.36 55.38
CA SER A 112 8.42 -15.92 56.09
C SER A 112 7.49 -16.58 55.08
N SER A 113 7.02 -17.75 55.45
CA SER A 113 6.25 -18.71 54.68
C SER A 113 4.75 -18.58 54.98
N SER A 114 3.90 -18.53 53.96
CA SER A 114 2.51 -19.05 53.92
C SER A 114 1.97 -18.85 52.49
N ARG A 115 1.68 -19.90 51.73
CA ARG A 115 0.43 -20.69 51.60
C ARG A 115 -0.81 -19.90 51.15
N ASP A 116 -1.20 -20.23 49.90
CA ASP A 116 -2.54 -20.29 49.30
C ASP A 116 -3.42 -19.04 49.19
N SER A 117 -3.65 -18.57 47.95
CA SER A 117 -5.01 -18.48 47.36
C SER A 117 -5.03 -18.05 45.89
N LYS A 118 -5.49 -18.98 45.03
CA LYS A 118 -6.54 -18.88 44.00
C LYS A 118 -6.55 -17.68 43.02
N GLY A 119 -6.22 -18.01 41.77
CA GLY A 119 -7.15 -17.96 40.64
C GLY A 119 -7.46 -16.60 40.01
N LEU A 120 -6.77 -16.26 38.91
CA LEU A 120 -7.33 -15.39 37.88
C LEU A 120 -7.20 -16.00 36.47
N HIS A 121 -8.31 -15.89 35.77
CA HIS A 121 -8.64 -16.48 34.49
C HIS A 121 -7.70 -16.04 33.36
N LYS A 122 -7.09 -17.04 32.71
CA LYS A 122 -6.36 -16.89 31.44
C LYS A 122 -7.38 -16.83 30.31
N VAL A 123 -7.55 -15.66 29.71
CA VAL A 123 -8.30 -15.52 28.44
C VAL A 123 -7.51 -16.24 27.36
N SER A 124 -8.12 -17.27 26.78
CA SER A 124 -7.55 -18.11 25.73
C SER A 124 -7.68 -17.38 24.39
N LEU A 125 -6.56 -17.04 23.76
CA LEU A 125 -6.50 -16.72 22.34
C LEU A 125 -6.10 -18.00 21.60
N LEU A 126 -6.92 -18.35 20.60
CA LEU A 126 -6.83 -19.53 19.75
C LEU A 126 -5.39 -19.83 19.30
N ARG A 127 -4.82 -20.90 19.85
CA ARG A 127 -3.61 -21.54 19.32
C ARG A 127 -4.02 -22.38 18.12
N VAL A 128 -3.60 -21.98 16.92
CA VAL A 128 -3.61 -22.84 15.75
C VAL A 128 -2.65 -24.00 16.02
N ASN A 129 -3.17 -25.22 16.02
CA ASN A 129 -2.37 -26.44 16.08
C ASN A 129 -1.66 -26.63 14.74
N THR A 130 -0.33 -26.59 14.75
CA THR A 130 0.50 -27.18 13.70
C THR A 130 1.29 -28.32 14.32
N THR A 131 0.87 -29.54 13.99
CA THR A 131 1.56 -30.78 14.26
C THR A 131 2.75 -30.90 13.31
N GLU A 132 3.91 -30.36 13.66
CA GLU A 132 5.19 -30.85 13.13
C GLU A 132 6.28 -30.76 14.21
N ASP A 133 6.96 -31.88 14.38
CA ASP A 133 8.00 -32.14 15.36
C ASP A 133 9.34 -32.16 14.63
N PRO A 134 10.25 -31.19 14.85
CA PRO A 134 11.61 -31.28 14.36
C PRO A 134 12.44 -31.98 15.44
N LEU A 135 12.20 -33.28 15.67
CA LEU A 135 12.99 -34.11 16.57
C LEU A 135 14.43 -34.22 16.02
N SER A 136 15.27 -33.24 16.34
CA SER A 136 16.72 -33.43 16.34
C SER A 136 17.37 -32.74 17.54
N SER A 137 17.69 -33.58 18.52
CA SER A 137 18.71 -33.47 19.57
C SER A 137 18.51 -32.45 20.71
N SER A 138 17.80 -32.92 21.74
CA SER A 138 18.24 -32.87 23.16
C SER A 138 18.90 -31.59 23.69
N ALA A 139 18.12 -30.72 24.32
CA ALA A 139 18.60 -29.88 25.43
C ALA A 139 17.46 -29.47 26.36
N GLN A 140 17.49 -30.06 27.55
CA GLN A 140 17.03 -29.61 28.87
C GLN A 140 16.07 -28.40 28.98
N LEU A 141 14.95 -28.69 29.66
CA LEU A 141 14.08 -27.76 30.38
C LEU A 141 14.87 -26.82 31.32
N SER A 142 15.13 -25.57 30.91
CA SER A 142 15.39 -24.45 31.83
C SER A 142 15.42 -23.11 31.10
N GLY A 143 14.45 -22.22 31.36
CA GLY A 143 14.62 -20.78 31.63
C GLY A 143 15.49 -19.88 30.75
N TYR A 144 15.98 -20.29 29.58
CA TYR A 144 16.71 -19.42 28.66
C TYR A 144 15.70 -18.68 27.77
N VAL A 145 15.37 -17.47 28.21
CA VAL A 145 14.54 -16.50 27.47
C VAL A 145 15.22 -16.22 26.13
N ASN A 146 14.45 -16.14 25.03
CA ASN A 146 14.87 -15.79 23.65
C ASN A 146 15.46 -14.36 23.55
N THR A 147 16.48 -14.05 24.35
CA THR A 147 16.98 -12.70 24.53
C THR A 147 17.93 -12.23 23.44
N GLY A 148 18.54 -13.16 22.70
CA GLY A 148 19.41 -12.83 21.56
C GLY A 148 18.59 -12.22 20.43
N ASP A 149 17.58 -12.97 19.98
CA ASP A 149 16.65 -12.54 18.93
C ASP A 149 15.97 -11.19 19.24
N ASP A 150 15.62 -10.94 20.51
CA ASP A 150 14.97 -9.69 20.91
C ASP A 150 15.90 -8.47 20.81
N LEU A 151 17.20 -8.63 21.09
CA LEU A 151 18.17 -7.55 20.95
C LEU A 151 18.49 -7.28 19.48
N GLU A 152 18.69 -8.33 18.67
CA GLU A 152 18.91 -8.20 17.23
C GLU A 152 17.72 -7.55 16.52
N LEU A 153 16.49 -7.93 16.91
CA LEU A 153 15.27 -7.29 16.44
C LEU A 153 15.25 -5.79 16.78
N LEU A 154 15.56 -5.44 18.03
CA LEU A 154 15.58 -4.04 18.48
C LEU A 154 16.63 -3.23 17.70
N GLN A 155 17.85 -3.73 17.57
CA GLN A 155 18.93 -3.09 16.83
C GLN A 155 18.57 -2.89 15.35
N THR A 156 17.96 -3.90 14.73
CA THR A 156 17.49 -3.81 13.32
C THR A 156 16.46 -2.71 13.15
N ILE A 157 15.48 -2.61 14.06
CA ILE A 157 14.46 -1.56 14.03
C ILE A 157 15.10 -0.18 14.23
N ILE A 158 16.07 -0.03 15.15
CA ILE A 158 16.77 1.23 15.40
C ILE A 158 17.49 1.71 14.13
N LEU A 159 18.27 0.84 13.47
CA LEU A 159 19.02 1.18 12.26
C LEU A 159 18.11 1.65 11.10
N ASP A 160 16.92 1.06 11.00
CA ASP A 160 15.93 1.47 10.00
C ASP A 160 15.25 2.79 10.36
N ILE A 161 14.88 2.99 11.63
CA ILE A 161 14.27 4.24 12.10
C ILE A 161 15.23 5.43 12.01
N ASP A 162 16.53 5.20 12.18
CA ASP A 162 17.52 6.27 12.04
C ASP A 162 17.64 6.81 10.60
N ARG A 163 17.27 6.00 9.61
CA ARG A 163 17.26 6.36 8.18
C ARG A 163 15.87 6.80 7.69
N LEU A 164 14.90 6.97 8.58
CA LEU A 164 13.53 7.33 8.24
C LEU A 164 13.44 8.78 7.74
N PHE A 165 13.06 8.95 6.46
CA PHE A 165 12.80 10.24 5.81
C PHE A 165 13.86 11.34 6.11
N PRO A 166 15.13 11.15 5.70
CA PRO A 166 16.22 12.06 6.05
C PRO A 166 16.06 13.50 5.52
N GLY A 167 15.18 13.71 4.53
CA GLY A 167 14.86 15.05 4.01
C GLY A 167 13.79 15.81 4.80
N GLU A 168 13.16 15.18 5.79
CA GLU A 168 12.07 15.78 6.57
C GLU A 168 12.55 16.24 7.95
N ASP A 169 12.31 17.52 8.28
CA ASP A 169 12.61 18.11 9.59
C ASP A 169 11.88 17.41 10.75
N PHE A 170 10.86 16.60 10.44
CA PHE A 170 10.05 15.92 11.43
C PHE A 170 10.84 14.84 12.21
N PHE A 171 11.75 14.13 11.54
CA PHE A 171 12.60 13.08 12.11
C PHE A 171 14.10 13.46 12.14
N SER A 172 14.46 14.60 11.56
CA SER A 172 15.83 15.12 11.64
C SER A 172 16.29 15.33 13.08
N GLU A 173 17.56 15.09 13.34
CA GLU A 173 18.21 15.31 14.65
C GLU A 173 18.17 16.79 15.08
N SER A 174 18.00 17.72 14.14
CA SER A 174 17.80 19.15 14.43
C SER A 174 16.50 19.42 15.23
N ASN A 175 15.54 18.50 15.18
CA ASN A 175 14.28 18.62 15.87
C ASN A 175 14.37 18.05 17.29
N LYS A 176 14.15 18.91 18.30
CA LYS A 176 14.17 18.53 19.73
C LYS A 176 13.22 17.37 20.09
N TYR A 177 12.17 17.14 19.31
CA TYR A 177 11.21 16.05 19.53
C TYR A 177 11.55 14.78 18.75
N SER A 178 12.57 14.78 17.87
CA SER A 178 12.90 13.65 17.01
C SER A 178 13.17 12.38 17.81
N ILE A 179 14.02 12.47 18.84
CA ILE A 179 14.38 11.30 19.65
C ILE A 179 13.16 10.66 20.33
N HIS A 180 12.24 11.48 20.84
CA HIS A 180 11.01 11.00 21.46
C HIS A 180 10.10 10.29 20.45
N ARG A 181 9.95 10.87 19.25
CA ARG A 181 9.16 10.29 18.16
C ARG A 181 9.74 8.97 17.66
N LYS A 182 11.07 8.93 17.46
CA LYS A 182 11.80 7.71 17.08
C LYS A 182 11.61 6.61 18.13
N LYS A 183 11.73 6.94 19.43
CA LYS A 183 11.47 5.99 20.53
C LYS A 183 10.06 5.40 20.45
N GLN A 184 9.03 6.22 20.25
CA GLN A 184 7.66 5.76 20.10
C GLN A 184 7.47 4.83 18.88
N LEU A 185 8.08 5.17 17.74
CA LEU A 185 8.04 4.30 16.56
C LEU A 185 8.72 2.94 16.81
N ILE A 186 9.87 2.93 17.48
CA ILE A 186 10.58 1.71 17.84
C ILE A 186 9.72 0.83 18.76
N GLU A 187 9.10 1.41 19.79
CA GLU A 187 8.20 0.71 20.71
C GLU A 187 7.03 0.05 19.95
N ILE A 188 6.37 0.80 19.06
CA ILE A 188 5.23 0.31 18.27
C ILE A 188 5.66 -0.83 17.32
N LEU A 189 6.77 -0.68 16.59
CA LEU A 189 7.26 -1.72 15.66
C LEU A 189 7.70 -2.97 16.41
N TYR A 190 8.40 -2.81 17.53
CA TYR A 190 8.85 -3.94 18.33
C TYR A 190 7.65 -4.74 18.85
N LEU A 191 6.68 -4.07 19.47
CA LEU A 191 5.45 -4.69 19.96
C LEU A 191 4.67 -5.37 18.84
N TRP A 192 4.51 -4.68 17.69
CA TRP A 192 3.81 -5.24 16.55
C TRP A 192 4.50 -6.50 16.02
N SER A 193 5.83 -6.50 15.97
CA SER A 193 6.63 -7.65 15.49
C SER A 193 6.49 -8.84 16.45
N LYS A 194 6.50 -8.60 17.77
CA LYS A 194 6.29 -9.63 18.79
C LYS A 194 4.86 -10.18 18.78
N CYS A 195 3.87 -9.35 18.45
CA CYS A 195 2.48 -9.79 18.29
C CYS A 195 2.26 -10.64 17.03
N ASN A 196 3.14 -10.53 16.03
CA ASN A 196 3.01 -11.20 14.74
C ASN A 196 4.26 -12.03 14.42
N PRO A 197 4.61 -13.05 15.23
CA PRO A 197 5.87 -13.80 15.08
C PRO A 197 5.99 -14.54 13.74
N GLN A 198 4.86 -14.90 13.12
CA GLN A 198 4.84 -15.53 11.80
C GLN A 198 5.33 -14.61 10.67
N VAL A 199 5.26 -13.29 10.88
CA VAL A 199 5.74 -12.27 9.93
C VAL A 199 7.07 -11.69 10.41
N GLY A 200 7.15 -11.36 11.70
CA GLY A 200 8.24 -10.62 12.31
C GLY A 200 8.38 -9.20 11.74
N TYR A 201 9.47 -8.53 12.10
CA TYR A 201 9.83 -7.26 11.50
C TYR A 201 10.40 -7.48 10.09
N LYS A 202 9.97 -6.65 9.14
CA LYS A 202 10.51 -6.61 7.78
C LYS A 202 10.85 -5.17 7.41
N GLN A 203 12.00 -4.98 6.77
CA GLN A 203 12.44 -3.68 6.29
C GLN A 203 11.35 -3.05 5.41
N GLY A 204 11.10 -1.76 5.62
CA GLY A 204 10.04 -0.99 4.98
C GLY A 204 8.80 -0.76 5.84
N LEU A 205 8.53 -1.61 6.84
CA LEU A 205 7.41 -1.38 7.78
C LEU A 205 7.58 -0.08 8.58
N HIS A 206 8.84 0.29 8.89
CA HIS A 206 9.16 1.55 9.57
C HIS A 206 8.76 2.78 8.77
N GLU A 207 8.81 2.73 7.44
CA GLU A 207 8.42 3.87 6.59
C GLU A 207 6.91 4.05 6.59
N ILE A 208 6.16 2.94 6.51
CA ILE A 208 4.70 2.96 6.56
C ILE A 208 4.24 3.51 7.90
N LEU A 209 4.78 2.96 9.00
CA LEU A 209 4.45 3.44 10.33
C LEU A 209 4.88 4.88 10.53
N GLY A 210 6.08 5.25 10.10
CA GLY A 210 6.63 6.59 10.20
C GLY A 210 5.73 7.63 9.55
N LEU A 211 5.22 7.34 8.34
CA LEU A 211 4.34 8.26 7.63
C LEU A 211 2.96 8.39 8.31
N ILE A 212 2.38 7.29 8.80
CA ILE A 212 1.13 7.31 9.59
C ILE A 212 1.33 8.15 10.86
N TYR A 213 2.39 7.87 11.61
CA TYR A 213 2.73 8.56 12.84
C TYR A 213 2.90 10.06 12.60
N MET A 214 3.65 10.44 11.57
CA MET A 214 3.90 11.85 11.24
C MET A 214 2.59 12.62 11.02
N ASN A 215 1.66 12.06 10.25
CA ASN A 215 0.40 12.73 9.93
C ASN A 215 -0.53 12.85 11.15
N LEU A 216 -0.65 11.79 11.96
CA LEU A 216 -1.49 11.83 13.17
C LEU A 216 -0.89 12.74 14.24
N SER A 217 0.45 12.77 14.34
CA SER A 217 1.17 13.64 15.26
C SER A 217 0.93 15.13 14.98
N GLN A 218 0.91 15.55 13.71
CA GLN A 218 0.73 16.97 13.34
C GLN A 218 -0.61 17.54 13.81
N GLU A 219 -1.68 16.74 13.75
CA GLU A 219 -3.02 17.16 14.18
C GLU A 219 -3.29 16.88 15.67
N SER A 220 -2.41 16.14 16.36
CA SER A 220 -2.57 15.84 17.78
C SER A 220 -2.46 17.09 18.67
N VAL A 221 -3.15 17.04 19.80
CA VAL A 221 -3.19 18.09 20.83
C VAL A 221 -3.09 17.49 22.22
N ASP A 222 -2.48 18.24 23.13
CA ASP A 222 -2.57 17.98 24.55
C ASP A 222 -3.89 18.55 25.08
N ILE A 223 -4.67 17.72 25.77
CA ILE A 223 -6.01 18.09 26.23
C ILE A 223 -5.90 18.54 27.69
N SER A 224 -5.93 19.85 27.89
CA SER A 224 -5.99 20.43 29.23
C SER A 224 -7.33 20.07 29.89
N GLN A 225 -7.29 19.65 31.17
CA GLN A 225 -8.48 19.37 31.98
C GLN A 225 -9.20 20.65 32.43
N THR A 226 -9.53 21.54 31.49
CA THR A 226 -10.26 22.77 31.77
C THR A 226 -11.76 22.52 31.63
N ASN A 227 -12.57 22.98 32.60
CA ASN A 227 -14.04 22.84 32.62
C ASN A 227 -14.79 23.68 31.55
N THR A 228 -14.11 24.05 30.45
CA THR A 228 -14.62 24.95 29.41
C THR A 228 -15.28 24.22 28.24
N PHE A 229 -14.98 22.93 28.05
CA PHE A 229 -15.48 22.13 26.93
C PHE A 229 -16.70 21.31 27.34
N SER A 230 -17.66 21.17 26.42
CA SER A 230 -18.81 20.29 26.65
C SER A 230 -18.38 18.81 26.65
N SER A 231 -19.26 17.91 27.12
CA SER A 231 -18.99 16.46 27.08
C SER A 231 -18.74 15.97 25.65
N ASP A 232 -19.46 16.51 24.66
CA ASP A 232 -19.29 16.10 23.26
C ASP A 232 -18.02 16.68 22.64
N ASP A 233 -17.64 17.91 23.02
CA ASP A 233 -16.35 18.49 22.63
C ASP A 233 -15.18 17.63 23.14
N MET A 234 -15.24 17.17 24.39
CA MET A 234 -14.22 16.29 24.96
C MET A 234 -14.14 14.94 24.22
N LYS A 235 -15.28 14.38 23.77
CA LYS A 235 -15.29 13.16 22.94
C LYS A 235 -14.65 13.41 21.58
N ILE A 236 -14.88 14.56 20.97
CA ILE A 236 -14.20 14.94 19.72
C ILE A 236 -12.70 15.10 19.96
N LEU A 237 -12.30 15.86 20.98
CA LEU A 237 -10.89 16.06 21.31
C LEU A 237 -10.18 14.75 21.65
N SER A 238 -10.89 13.75 22.21
CA SER A 238 -10.33 12.43 22.49
C SER A 238 -9.74 11.73 21.25
N LEU A 239 -10.25 12.04 20.04
CA LEU A 239 -9.68 11.58 18.77
C LEU A 239 -8.32 12.21 18.46
N TYR A 240 -7.93 13.29 19.12
CA TYR A 240 -6.69 14.02 18.83
C TYR A 240 -5.75 14.06 20.04
N ASN A 241 -6.06 13.31 21.11
CA ASN A 241 -5.26 13.30 22.31
C ASN A 241 -3.85 12.72 22.05
N VAL A 242 -2.83 13.56 22.23
CA VAL A 242 -1.42 13.19 22.04
C VAL A 242 -0.97 12.07 22.98
N HIS A 243 -1.54 11.95 24.17
CA HIS A 243 -1.20 10.89 25.13
C HIS A 243 -1.55 9.49 24.62
N TYR A 244 -2.54 9.39 23.74
CA TYR A 244 -2.96 8.12 23.13
C TYR A 244 -2.47 7.98 21.69
N LEU A 245 -1.52 8.82 21.24
CA LEU A 245 -1.01 8.78 19.88
C LEU A 245 -0.41 7.42 19.54
N CYS A 246 0.42 6.84 20.42
CA CYS A 246 1.01 5.52 20.18
C CYS A 246 -0.05 4.42 20.06
N HIS A 247 -1.05 4.42 20.93
CA HIS A 247 -2.15 3.46 20.94
C HIS A 247 -2.95 3.52 19.63
N ASP A 248 -3.27 4.74 19.21
CA ASP A 248 -4.07 4.98 18.03
C ASP A 248 -3.26 4.65 16.76
N VAL A 249 -1.98 5.00 16.72
CA VAL A 249 -1.04 4.64 15.63
C VAL A 249 -0.88 3.13 15.53
N PHE A 250 -0.65 2.41 16.64
CA PHE A 250 -0.56 0.95 16.65
C PHE A 250 -1.83 0.31 16.10
N THR A 251 -3.00 0.76 16.56
CA THR A 251 -4.30 0.25 16.11
C THR A 251 -4.50 0.52 14.62
N ILE A 252 -4.23 1.74 14.18
CA ILE A 252 -4.35 2.15 12.77
C ILE A 252 -3.42 1.33 11.89
N PHE A 253 -2.14 1.23 12.26
CA PHE A 253 -1.16 0.46 11.51
C PHE A 253 -1.59 -1.00 11.40
N ASN A 254 -2.02 -1.60 12.50
CA ASN A 254 -2.49 -2.98 12.50
C ASN A 254 -3.72 -3.17 11.60
N LYS A 255 -4.73 -2.30 11.68
CA LYS A 255 -5.90 -2.39 10.80
C LYS A 255 -5.55 -2.14 9.34
N PHE A 256 -4.74 -1.12 9.06
CA PHE A 256 -4.37 -0.75 7.70
C PHE A 256 -3.43 -1.74 7.03
N MET A 257 -2.57 -2.46 7.76
CA MET A 257 -1.64 -3.44 7.18
C MET A 257 -2.18 -4.86 7.25
N LEU A 258 -2.75 -5.27 8.39
CA LEU A 258 -3.21 -6.65 8.60
C LEU A 258 -4.62 -6.87 8.05
N GLN A 259 -5.60 -6.04 8.42
CA GLN A 259 -6.99 -6.24 8.01
C GLN A 259 -7.24 -5.90 6.54
N SER A 260 -6.41 -5.04 5.95
CA SER A 260 -6.40 -4.77 4.50
C SER A 260 -5.83 -5.93 3.67
N GLY A 261 -5.27 -6.96 4.30
CA GLY A 261 -4.62 -8.08 3.61
C GLY A 261 -3.19 -7.78 3.12
N ASN A 262 -2.67 -6.56 3.25
CA ASN A 262 -1.31 -6.25 2.78
C ASN A 262 -0.25 -7.17 3.40
N ILE A 263 -0.35 -7.44 4.70
CA ILE A 263 0.55 -8.38 5.39
C ILE A 263 0.43 -9.79 4.82
N THR A 264 -0.79 -10.31 4.69
CA THR A 264 -1.05 -11.66 4.16
C THR A 264 -0.50 -11.85 2.75
N HIS A 265 -0.60 -10.83 1.90
CA HIS A 265 -0.20 -10.91 0.51
C HIS A 265 1.28 -10.63 0.25
N PHE A 266 1.91 -9.73 1.01
CA PHE A 266 3.25 -9.22 0.67
C PHE A 266 4.34 -9.54 1.71
N TYR A 267 3.95 -9.99 2.92
CA TYR A 267 4.88 -10.16 4.05
C TYR A 267 4.80 -11.52 4.74
N ALA A 268 3.67 -12.23 4.67
CA ALA A 268 3.46 -13.47 5.42
C ALA A 268 4.44 -14.60 5.04
N SER A 269 4.79 -14.70 3.75
CA SER A 269 5.78 -15.65 3.25
C SER A 269 6.29 -15.20 1.88
N GLU A 270 7.45 -15.71 1.49
CA GLU A 270 7.97 -15.47 0.14
C GLU A 270 7.03 -16.09 -0.92
N ASP A 271 6.42 -17.25 -0.66
CA ASP A 271 5.44 -17.87 -1.56
C ASP A 271 4.20 -16.99 -1.79
N ALA A 272 3.68 -16.35 -0.72
CA ALA A 272 2.56 -15.43 -0.84
C ALA A 272 2.92 -14.19 -1.68
N LEU A 273 4.14 -13.68 -1.50
CA LEU A 273 4.67 -12.58 -2.32
C LEU A 273 4.80 -12.99 -3.78
N TRP A 274 5.39 -14.15 -4.07
CA TRP A 274 5.53 -14.68 -5.43
C TRP A 274 4.17 -14.85 -6.11
N LYS A 275 3.19 -15.41 -5.41
CA LYS A 275 1.82 -15.52 -5.92
C LYS A 275 1.21 -14.15 -6.23
N SER A 276 1.49 -13.14 -5.42
CA SER A 276 1.05 -11.76 -5.68
C SER A 276 1.72 -11.16 -6.92
N ILE A 277 3.01 -11.43 -7.13
CA ILE A 277 3.77 -11.01 -8.32
C ILE A 277 3.28 -11.73 -9.58
N GLU A 278 2.95 -13.02 -9.49
CA GLU A 278 2.36 -13.78 -10.60
C GLU A 278 0.99 -13.22 -10.99
N ASN A 279 0.14 -12.95 -9.99
CA ASN A 279 -1.17 -12.32 -10.20
C ASN A 279 -1.02 -10.95 -10.87
N PHE A 280 -0.08 -10.13 -10.41
CA PHE A 280 0.26 -8.87 -11.08
C PHE A 280 0.63 -9.08 -12.55
N ASN A 281 1.52 -10.02 -12.86
CA ASN A 281 1.94 -10.31 -14.24
C ASN A 281 0.77 -10.76 -15.12
N VAL A 282 -0.15 -11.55 -14.57
CA VAL A 282 -1.37 -11.96 -15.28
C VAL A 282 -2.24 -10.75 -15.58
N TYR A 283 -2.49 -9.87 -14.61
CA TYR A 283 -3.25 -8.65 -14.86
C TYR A 283 -2.55 -7.72 -15.85
N LEU A 284 -1.23 -7.53 -15.75
CA LEU A 284 -0.45 -6.73 -16.69
C LEU A 284 -0.57 -7.27 -18.11
N MET A 285 -0.45 -8.59 -18.29
CA MET A 285 -0.63 -9.23 -19.60
C MET A 285 -2.03 -9.01 -20.18
N LYS A 286 -3.07 -9.08 -19.35
CA LYS A 286 -4.47 -8.88 -19.77
C LYS A 286 -4.77 -7.43 -20.14
N ILE A 287 -4.19 -6.47 -19.42
CA ILE A 287 -4.45 -5.03 -19.59
C ILE A 287 -3.54 -4.44 -20.67
N ASP A 288 -2.24 -4.76 -20.68
CA ASP A 288 -1.26 -4.24 -21.62
C ASP A 288 -0.19 -5.27 -22.01
N GLN A 289 -0.44 -5.96 -23.12
CA GLN A 289 0.47 -6.99 -23.64
C GLN A 289 1.82 -6.44 -24.11
N PHE A 290 1.90 -5.16 -24.51
CA PHE A 290 3.15 -4.58 -25.01
C PHE A 290 4.11 -4.29 -23.87
N ILE A 291 3.61 -3.68 -22.79
CA ILE A 291 4.43 -3.49 -21.58
C ILE A 291 4.86 -4.85 -21.04
N HIS A 292 3.93 -5.81 -20.92
CA HIS A 292 4.26 -7.17 -20.48
C HIS A 292 5.36 -7.80 -21.35
N TYR A 293 5.24 -7.75 -22.68
CA TYR A 293 6.24 -8.30 -23.59
C TYR A 293 7.59 -7.59 -23.46
N THR A 294 7.59 -6.28 -23.34
CA THR A 294 8.82 -5.49 -23.23
C THR A 294 9.56 -5.84 -21.94
N LEU A 295 8.88 -5.83 -20.80
CA LEU A 295 9.51 -6.15 -19.52
C LEU A 295 9.98 -7.61 -19.49
N ASN A 296 9.11 -8.57 -19.79
CA ASN A 296 9.40 -9.98 -19.56
C ASN A 296 10.18 -10.66 -20.69
N THR A 297 10.00 -10.25 -21.95
CA THR A 297 10.59 -10.95 -23.11
C THR A 297 11.68 -10.14 -23.80
N LYS A 298 11.48 -8.82 -24.01
CA LYS A 298 12.50 -7.97 -24.67
C LYS A 298 13.66 -7.68 -23.72
N LEU A 299 13.36 -7.22 -22.51
CA LEU A 299 14.36 -6.82 -21.53
C LEU A 299 14.76 -7.95 -20.59
N ASN A 300 13.94 -9.01 -20.49
CA ASN A 300 14.10 -10.07 -19.49
C ASN A 300 14.25 -9.49 -18.07
N LEU A 301 13.49 -8.43 -17.79
CA LEU A 301 13.48 -7.74 -16.52
C LEU A 301 12.61 -8.53 -15.54
N GLU A 302 13.28 -9.19 -14.61
CA GLU A 302 12.63 -9.93 -13.53
C GLU A 302 11.75 -8.99 -12.67
N PRO A 303 10.43 -9.24 -12.57
CA PRO A 303 9.52 -8.36 -11.85
C PRO A 303 9.93 -8.13 -10.39
N GLN A 304 10.50 -9.14 -9.73
CA GLN A 304 10.96 -9.06 -8.34
C GLN A 304 11.95 -7.93 -8.07
N LEU A 305 12.74 -7.50 -9.07
CA LEU A 305 13.78 -6.48 -8.90
C LEU A 305 13.21 -5.09 -8.56
N TRP A 306 11.97 -4.82 -8.95
CA TRP A 306 11.36 -3.50 -8.77
C TRP A 306 10.01 -3.57 -8.06
N ILE A 307 9.17 -4.56 -8.38
CA ILE A 307 7.77 -4.57 -7.91
C ILE A 307 7.63 -4.87 -6.42
N ILE A 308 8.58 -5.60 -5.83
CA ILE A 308 8.56 -5.92 -4.39
C ILE A 308 8.48 -4.62 -3.58
N ARG A 309 9.24 -3.61 -3.99
CA ARG A 309 9.24 -2.29 -3.35
C ARG A 309 7.89 -1.58 -3.51
N TYR A 310 7.31 -1.61 -4.71
CA TYR A 310 6.00 -0.99 -4.99
C TYR A 310 4.90 -1.57 -4.10
N LEU A 311 4.87 -2.91 -3.99
CA LEU A 311 3.87 -3.65 -3.22
C LEU A 311 4.09 -3.49 -1.71
N ARG A 312 5.29 -3.78 -1.22
CA ARG A 312 5.59 -3.71 0.22
C ARG A 312 5.43 -2.29 0.74
N LEU A 313 5.93 -1.27 0.04
CA LEU A 313 5.83 0.12 0.49
C LEU A 313 4.54 0.83 0.05
N LEU A 314 3.56 0.12 -0.51
CA LEU A 314 2.25 0.69 -0.90
C LEU A 314 2.38 1.97 -1.74
N LEU A 315 3.29 1.95 -2.72
CA LEU A 315 3.66 3.06 -3.61
C LEU A 315 4.32 4.28 -2.93
N LEU A 316 4.69 4.19 -1.65
CA LEU A 316 5.32 5.29 -0.91
C LEU A 316 6.59 5.83 -1.58
N ARG A 317 7.46 4.96 -2.10
CA ARG A 317 8.71 5.42 -2.73
C ARG A 317 8.50 6.00 -4.14
N GLU A 318 7.48 5.53 -4.84
CA GLU A 318 7.22 5.92 -6.23
C GLU A 318 6.43 7.22 -6.34
N LEU A 319 5.60 7.47 -5.33
CA LEU A 319 4.87 8.73 -5.15
C LEU A 319 5.55 9.66 -4.13
N GLY A 320 6.67 9.21 -3.55
CA GLY A 320 7.35 9.82 -2.41
C GLY A 320 8.32 10.95 -2.73
N SER A 321 8.29 11.51 -3.94
CA SER A 321 8.92 12.82 -4.19
C SER A 321 8.39 13.88 -3.20
N ASP A 322 7.17 13.66 -2.71
CA ASP A 322 6.54 14.40 -1.63
C ASP A 322 5.58 13.46 -0.87
N LEU A 323 5.75 13.37 0.44
CA LEU A 323 5.00 12.46 1.32
C LEU A 323 3.49 12.73 1.29
N GLU A 324 3.06 13.95 0.97
CA GLU A 324 1.64 14.31 0.89
C GLU A 324 0.90 13.55 -0.21
N THR A 325 1.53 13.32 -1.37
CA THR A 325 0.88 12.57 -2.47
C THR A 325 0.55 11.14 -2.03
N THR A 326 1.47 10.49 -1.32
CA THR A 326 1.23 9.15 -0.78
C THR A 326 0.09 9.16 0.23
N MET A 327 0.02 10.17 1.10
CA MET A 327 -1.07 10.28 2.06
C MET A 327 -2.43 10.50 1.41
N LEU A 328 -2.52 11.32 0.36
CA LEU A 328 -3.75 11.47 -0.41
C LEU A 328 -4.23 10.12 -0.99
N LEU A 329 -3.29 9.28 -1.42
CA LEU A 329 -3.62 7.93 -1.88
C LEU A 329 -4.09 7.05 -0.73
N TRP A 330 -3.39 7.06 0.40
CA TRP A 330 -3.74 6.23 1.55
C TRP A 330 -5.07 6.65 2.20
N ASP A 331 -5.42 7.94 2.19
CA ASP A 331 -6.74 8.44 2.60
C ASP A 331 -7.85 7.73 1.81
N LYS A 332 -7.64 7.50 0.51
CA LYS A 332 -8.58 6.75 -0.35
C LYS A 332 -8.57 5.24 -0.08
N LEU A 333 -7.41 4.65 0.17
CA LEU A 333 -7.30 3.22 0.49
C LEU A 333 -7.99 2.88 1.82
N VAL A 334 -7.81 3.74 2.84
CA VAL A 334 -8.43 3.58 4.16
C VAL A 334 -9.95 3.74 4.10
N SER A 335 -10.46 4.60 3.24
CA SER A 335 -11.90 4.84 3.07
C SER A 335 -12.59 3.88 2.09
N LEU A 336 -11.83 3.03 1.39
CA LEU A 336 -12.35 2.13 0.37
C LEU A 336 -13.39 1.15 0.93
N GLN A 337 -14.60 1.19 0.39
CA GLN A 337 -15.66 0.22 0.64
C GLN A 337 -15.99 -0.54 -0.64
N LEU A 338 -15.39 -1.70 -0.85
CA LEU A 338 -15.75 -2.58 -1.96
C LEU A 338 -16.48 -3.81 -1.46
N PRO A 339 -17.60 -4.20 -2.12
CA PRO A 339 -18.26 -5.47 -1.86
C PRO A 339 -17.29 -6.62 -2.15
N ILE A 340 -16.98 -7.41 -1.12
CA ILE A 340 -16.19 -8.62 -1.26
C ILE A 340 -17.11 -9.66 -1.91
N ASN A 341 -17.12 -9.72 -3.25
CA ASN A 341 -17.99 -10.63 -4.01
C ASN A 341 -17.54 -12.10 -3.98
N SER A 342 -16.71 -12.50 -3.01
CA SER A 342 -16.36 -13.90 -2.77
C SER A 342 -16.35 -14.11 -1.26
N GLY A 343 -16.96 -15.19 -0.76
CA GLY A 343 -17.17 -15.50 0.66
C GLY A 343 -15.92 -15.63 1.55
N ASN A 344 -14.76 -15.17 1.10
CA ASN A 344 -13.57 -15.00 1.91
C ASN A 344 -13.34 -13.50 2.09
N SER A 345 -13.27 -13.03 3.35
CA SER A 345 -13.00 -11.64 3.79
C SER A 345 -11.63 -11.08 3.36
N ILE A 346 -11.12 -11.45 2.19
CA ILE A 346 -9.85 -10.97 1.65
C ILE A 346 -10.10 -9.60 1.03
N SER A 347 -9.50 -8.60 1.67
CA SER A 347 -9.64 -7.18 1.31
C SER A 347 -9.20 -6.91 -0.13
N SER A 348 -9.87 -5.95 -0.78
CA SER A 348 -9.65 -5.54 -2.17
C SER A 348 -8.36 -4.74 -2.40
N ILE A 349 -7.68 -4.29 -1.34
CA ILE A 349 -6.55 -3.36 -1.44
C ILE A 349 -5.35 -3.91 -2.23
N PRO A 350 -4.89 -5.17 -2.02
CA PRO A 350 -3.78 -5.74 -2.79
C PRO A 350 -4.04 -5.77 -4.31
N ASP A 351 -5.25 -6.12 -4.74
CA ASP A 351 -5.61 -6.09 -6.16
C ASP A 351 -5.70 -4.66 -6.70
N ILE A 352 -6.24 -3.73 -5.92
CA ILE A 352 -6.28 -2.31 -6.29
C ILE A 352 -4.85 -1.77 -6.45
N LEU A 353 -3.92 -2.14 -5.58
CA LEU A 353 -2.50 -1.81 -5.72
C LEU A 353 -1.93 -2.34 -7.03
N ASN A 354 -2.18 -3.61 -7.38
CA ASN A 354 -1.76 -4.15 -8.68
C ASN A 354 -2.27 -3.31 -9.85
N PHE A 355 -3.55 -2.91 -9.85
CA PHE A 355 -4.11 -2.09 -10.91
C PHE A 355 -3.54 -0.67 -10.94
N MET A 356 -3.24 -0.06 -9.79
CA MET A 356 -2.56 1.23 -9.72
C MET A 356 -1.15 1.13 -10.30
N ILE A 357 -0.39 0.08 -9.98
CA ILE A 357 0.95 -0.15 -10.53
C ILE A 357 0.88 -0.28 -12.06
N ILE A 358 -0.06 -1.08 -12.58
CA ILE A 358 -0.24 -1.23 -14.04
C ILE A 358 -0.57 0.12 -14.69
N GLN A 359 -1.42 0.93 -14.06
CA GLN A 359 -1.71 2.26 -14.56
C GLN A 359 -0.49 3.20 -14.55
N LEU A 360 0.37 3.12 -13.53
CA LEU A 360 1.64 3.86 -13.51
C LEU A 360 2.54 3.42 -14.67
N LEU A 361 2.68 2.12 -14.93
CA LEU A 361 3.44 1.62 -16.07
C LEU A 361 2.90 2.12 -17.41
N ILE A 362 1.57 2.19 -17.56
CA ILE A 362 0.94 2.73 -18.78
C ILE A 362 1.30 4.20 -18.97
N GLN A 363 1.44 4.99 -17.90
CA GLN A 363 1.78 6.41 -18.02
C GLN A 363 3.19 6.66 -18.54
N VAL A 364 4.14 5.77 -18.23
CA VAL A 364 5.53 5.84 -18.69
C VAL A 364 5.83 4.87 -19.83
N LYS A 365 4.77 4.41 -20.53
CA LYS A 365 4.88 3.36 -21.55
C LYS A 365 5.83 3.73 -22.68
N THR A 366 5.80 4.97 -23.16
CA THR A 366 6.71 5.44 -24.22
C THR A 366 8.16 5.17 -23.84
N ASP A 367 8.52 5.53 -22.62
CA ASP A 367 9.89 5.48 -22.13
C ASP A 367 10.33 4.03 -21.92
N ILE A 368 9.46 3.20 -21.34
CA ILE A 368 9.68 1.75 -21.18
C ILE A 368 9.93 1.07 -22.54
N LEU A 369 9.16 1.41 -23.57
CA LEU A 369 9.28 0.78 -24.89
C LEU A 369 10.58 1.15 -25.60
N SER A 370 11.03 2.40 -25.46
CA SER A 370 12.30 2.88 -26.04
C SER A 370 13.53 2.45 -25.24
N SER A 371 13.39 2.23 -23.93
CA SER A 371 14.52 1.97 -23.04
C SER A 371 15.20 0.61 -23.27
N ASP A 372 16.48 0.55 -22.89
CA ASP A 372 17.21 -0.68 -22.63
C ASP A 372 16.94 -1.22 -21.20
N PHE A 373 17.64 -2.30 -20.81
CA PHE A 373 17.46 -2.92 -19.49
C PHE A 373 17.75 -1.94 -18.34
N SER A 374 18.88 -1.23 -18.41
CA SER A 374 19.37 -0.37 -17.33
C SER A 374 18.52 0.90 -17.21
N GLU A 375 18.17 1.50 -18.35
CA GLU A 375 17.28 2.65 -18.42
C GLU A 375 15.89 2.31 -17.90
N CYS A 376 15.31 1.18 -18.31
CA CYS A 376 14.00 0.75 -17.84
C CYS A 376 14.01 0.50 -16.34
N LEU A 377 15.02 -0.19 -15.82
CA LEU A 377 15.16 -0.43 -14.38
C LEU A 377 15.30 0.89 -13.62
N SER A 378 16.07 1.85 -14.14
CA SER A 378 16.22 3.18 -13.55
C SER A 378 14.88 3.94 -13.49
N ILE A 379 14.10 3.94 -14.58
CA ILE A 379 12.76 4.55 -14.63
C ILE A 379 11.83 3.90 -13.60
N LEU A 380 11.86 2.58 -13.46
CA LEU A 380 11.03 1.86 -12.48
C LEU A 380 11.50 2.09 -11.05
N LEU A 381 12.79 2.21 -10.80
CA LEU A 381 13.33 2.49 -9.46
C LEU A 381 13.24 3.98 -9.07
N HIS A 382 13.05 4.86 -10.03
CA HIS A 382 12.93 6.31 -9.84
C HIS A 382 11.79 6.84 -10.68
N TYR A 383 10.57 6.41 -10.36
CA TYR A 383 9.38 6.76 -11.12
C TYR A 383 9.30 8.28 -11.36
N PRO A 384 9.12 8.75 -12.61
CA PRO A 384 9.27 10.16 -12.98
C PRO A 384 8.03 11.00 -12.62
N PHE A 385 7.59 10.93 -11.36
CA PHE A 385 6.50 11.74 -10.83
C PHE A 385 7.07 12.92 -10.04
N LYS A 386 6.88 14.13 -10.56
CA LYS A 386 7.31 15.39 -9.94
C LYS A 386 6.20 16.43 -10.08
N PRO A 387 5.15 16.37 -9.25
CA PRO A 387 4.04 17.32 -9.32
C PRO A 387 4.52 18.71 -8.89
N THR A 388 4.09 19.74 -9.61
CA THR A 388 4.48 21.13 -9.33
C THR A 388 3.46 21.81 -8.43
N THR A 389 2.18 21.41 -8.53
CA THR A 389 1.07 22.06 -7.81
C THR A 389 0.24 21.08 -6.99
N GLN A 390 -0.44 21.58 -5.94
CA GLN A 390 -1.37 20.78 -5.16
C GLN A 390 -2.53 20.23 -6.00
N ILE A 391 -3.01 21.02 -6.97
CA ILE A 391 -4.09 20.61 -7.87
C ILE A 391 -3.66 19.39 -8.70
N GLU A 392 -2.44 19.39 -9.23
CA GLU A 392 -1.88 18.26 -9.98
C GLU A 392 -1.83 16.99 -9.12
N LYS A 393 -1.35 17.08 -7.87
CA LYS A 393 -1.30 15.95 -6.94
C LYS A 393 -2.68 15.33 -6.74
N HIS A 394 -3.67 16.16 -6.40
CA HIS A 394 -5.03 15.71 -6.13
C HIS A 394 -5.68 15.07 -7.36
N GLU A 395 -5.56 15.71 -8.53
CA GLU A 395 -6.14 15.17 -9.77
C GLU A 395 -5.42 13.89 -10.23
N PHE A 396 -4.11 13.80 -10.04
CA PHE A 396 -3.36 12.58 -10.30
C PHE A 396 -3.84 11.42 -9.44
N VAL A 397 -3.86 11.58 -8.12
CA VAL A 397 -4.28 10.53 -7.18
C VAL A 397 -5.73 10.13 -7.42
N LYS A 398 -6.61 11.09 -7.68
CA LYS A 398 -8.02 10.85 -8.01
C LYS A 398 -8.18 10.01 -9.28
N LYS A 399 -7.44 10.32 -10.35
CA LYS A 399 -7.48 9.54 -11.61
C LYS A 399 -6.90 8.14 -11.40
N LEU A 400 -5.74 8.05 -10.74
CA LEU A 400 -5.07 6.79 -10.42
C LEU A 400 -6.00 5.84 -9.65
N PHE A 401 -6.61 6.33 -8.57
CA PHE A 401 -7.50 5.54 -7.76
C PHE A 401 -8.78 5.13 -8.50
N LYS A 402 -9.42 6.09 -9.20
CA LYS A 402 -10.69 5.85 -9.92
C LYS A 402 -10.55 4.81 -11.03
N ASP A 403 -9.46 4.87 -11.79
CA ASP A 403 -9.22 3.90 -12.86
C ASP A 403 -8.85 2.52 -12.32
N ALA A 404 -8.08 2.46 -11.21
CA ALA A 404 -7.79 1.20 -10.53
C ALA A 404 -9.06 0.51 -9.98
N VAL A 405 -9.98 1.26 -9.37
CA VAL A 405 -11.28 0.71 -8.93
C VAL A 405 -12.09 0.16 -10.10
N LYS A 406 -12.12 0.86 -11.24
CA LYS A 406 -12.82 0.39 -12.44
C LYS A 406 -12.20 -0.86 -13.05
N LEU A 407 -10.88 -1.01 -12.97
CA LEU A 407 -10.18 -2.23 -13.37
C LEU A 407 -10.54 -3.38 -12.42
N TYR A 408 -10.57 -3.11 -11.11
CA TYR A 408 -10.96 -4.11 -10.10
C TYR A 408 -12.39 -4.64 -10.29
N GLU A 409 -13.35 -3.79 -10.63
CA GLU A 409 -14.71 -4.21 -10.97
C GLU A 409 -14.76 -5.15 -12.19
N LYS A 410 -13.78 -5.05 -13.08
CA LYS A 410 -13.68 -5.83 -14.33
C LYS A 410 -12.73 -7.02 -14.21
N ARG A 411 -12.13 -7.26 -13.04
CA ARG A 411 -11.04 -8.24 -12.86
C ARG A 411 -11.36 -9.67 -13.30
N ASN A 412 -12.65 -10.04 -13.31
CA ASN A 412 -13.13 -11.37 -13.67
C ASN A 412 -13.46 -11.52 -15.18
N ASP A 413 -13.35 -10.44 -15.96
CA ASP A 413 -13.68 -10.42 -17.38
C ASP A 413 -12.49 -9.90 -18.18
N ASP A 414 -11.74 -10.84 -18.76
CA ASP A 414 -10.49 -10.59 -19.48
C ASP A 414 -10.67 -9.63 -20.65
N LEU A 415 -11.81 -9.72 -21.35
CA LEU A 415 -12.10 -8.83 -22.48
C LEU A 415 -12.33 -7.39 -21.98
N LYS A 416 -13.10 -7.23 -20.90
CA LYS A 416 -13.33 -5.91 -20.31
C LYS A 416 -12.05 -5.28 -19.73
N LEU A 417 -11.16 -6.08 -19.16
CA LEU A 417 -9.84 -5.61 -18.71
C LEU A 417 -9.02 -5.09 -19.90
N TYR A 418 -8.95 -5.86 -20.97
CA TYR A 418 -8.23 -5.51 -22.18
C TYR A 418 -8.75 -4.21 -22.82
N GLU A 419 -10.07 -4.11 -23.00
CA GLU A 419 -10.71 -2.91 -23.53
C GLU A 419 -10.45 -1.68 -22.67
N TYR A 420 -10.46 -1.84 -21.34
CA TYR A 420 -10.12 -0.74 -20.43
C TYR A 420 -8.64 -0.34 -20.54
N GLY A 421 -7.74 -1.32 -20.70
CA GLY A 421 -6.32 -1.09 -20.96
C GLY A 421 -6.07 -0.28 -22.24
N ILE A 422 -6.79 -0.58 -23.33
CA ILE A 422 -6.76 0.23 -24.56
C ILE A 422 -7.20 1.66 -24.28
N ARG A 423 -8.28 1.85 -23.51
CA ARG A 423 -8.78 3.20 -23.16
C ARG A 423 -7.77 3.99 -22.34
N LEU A 424 -7.06 3.34 -21.41
CA LEU A 424 -5.98 3.99 -20.64
C LEU A 424 -4.81 4.36 -21.55
N ASN A 425 -4.40 3.45 -22.44
CA ASN A 425 -3.35 3.72 -23.42
C ASN A 425 -3.67 4.91 -24.32
N ASN A 426 -4.90 4.98 -24.86
CA ASN A 426 -5.31 6.12 -25.69
C ASN A 426 -5.32 7.45 -24.92
N ARG A 427 -5.55 7.41 -23.60
CA ARG A 427 -5.56 8.60 -22.75
C ARG A 427 -4.14 9.10 -22.46
N TYR A 428 -3.25 8.19 -22.08
CA TYR A 428 -1.91 8.54 -21.60
C TYR A 428 -0.85 8.56 -22.71
N ASN A 429 -1.05 7.79 -23.79
CA ASN A 429 -0.11 7.66 -24.90
C ASN A 429 -0.80 7.88 -26.26
N PRO A 430 -1.47 9.03 -26.50
CA PRO A 430 -2.25 9.26 -27.72
C PRO A 430 -1.41 9.23 -29.01
N ASN A 431 -0.12 9.53 -28.91
CA ASN A 431 0.80 9.58 -30.06
C ASN A 431 1.44 8.22 -30.37
N LEU A 432 1.28 7.23 -29.50
CA LEU A 432 1.89 5.91 -29.67
C LEU A 432 1.04 5.07 -30.64
N LYS A 433 1.24 5.26 -31.94
CA LYS A 433 0.64 4.39 -32.97
C LYS A 433 1.47 3.13 -33.15
N ILE A 434 1.05 2.04 -32.50
CA ILE A 434 1.67 0.73 -32.71
C ILE A 434 1.15 0.17 -34.03
N LEU A 435 1.90 0.40 -35.11
CA LEU A 435 1.61 -0.19 -36.42
C LEU A 435 2.07 -1.66 -36.40
N MET A 436 1.13 -2.59 -36.37
CA MET A 436 1.44 -4.00 -36.62
C MET A 436 1.75 -4.15 -38.11
N ASN A 437 3.02 -4.06 -38.50
CA ASN A 437 3.44 -4.53 -39.82
C ASN A 437 3.31 -6.05 -39.83
N TYR A 438 2.16 -6.53 -40.26
CA TYR A 438 1.97 -7.90 -40.69
C TYR A 438 2.73 -8.08 -42.00
N THR A 439 3.98 -8.54 -41.94
CA THR A 439 4.59 -9.19 -43.09
C THR A 439 3.87 -10.52 -43.27
N ASN A 440 2.82 -10.53 -44.09
CA ASN A 440 2.38 -11.77 -44.72
C ASN A 440 3.60 -12.31 -45.47
N GLY A 441 4.18 -13.36 -44.92
CA GLY A 441 5.22 -14.15 -45.58
C GLY A 441 4.59 -14.93 -46.73
N GLU A 442 4.16 -14.23 -47.78
CA GLU A 442 4.02 -14.85 -49.09
C GLU A 442 5.43 -14.98 -49.67
N ARG A 443 6.03 -16.14 -49.38
CA ARG A 443 7.06 -16.72 -50.24
C ARG A 443 6.44 -16.97 -51.61
N SER A 444 6.47 -15.96 -52.48
CA SER A 444 6.42 -16.20 -53.92
C SER A 444 7.86 -16.24 -54.44
N SER A 445 8.41 -17.45 -54.47
CA SER A 445 9.57 -17.79 -55.25
C SER A 445 9.19 -17.85 -56.73
N THR A 446 9.50 -16.81 -57.50
CA THR A 446 9.76 -16.93 -58.93
C THR A 446 10.85 -15.94 -59.32
N GLU A 447 12.00 -16.49 -59.65
CA GLU A 447 13.11 -15.84 -60.35
C GLU A 447 12.63 -15.30 -61.71
N SER A 448 13.04 -14.08 -62.08
CA SER A 448 13.88 -13.83 -63.26
C SER A 448 13.94 -12.32 -63.62
N VAL A 449 15.13 -11.73 -63.46
CA VAL A 449 15.92 -11.02 -64.48
C VAL A 449 15.15 -10.09 -65.46
N ASN A 450 15.26 -8.76 -65.31
CA ASN A 450 16.14 -7.90 -66.12
C ASN A 450 15.94 -6.39 -65.86
N SER A 451 17.01 -5.64 -66.11
CA SER A 451 17.16 -4.21 -65.85
C SER A 451 16.76 -3.32 -67.03
N SER A 452 16.49 -2.06 -66.69
CA SER A 452 16.81 -0.82 -67.41
C SER A 452 15.74 -0.08 -68.26
N ARG A 453 15.57 1.19 -67.85
CA ARG A 453 15.58 2.45 -68.63
C ARG A 453 14.27 3.24 -68.80
N ALA A 454 14.45 4.55 -68.69
CA ALA A 454 13.49 5.63 -68.51
C ALA A 454 12.82 6.16 -69.80
N ALA A 455 11.73 6.92 -69.57
CA ALA A 455 11.34 8.21 -70.21
C ALA A 455 9.99 8.26 -71.00
N SER A 456 8.95 8.76 -70.31
CA SER A 456 7.99 9.84 -70.68
C SER A 456 7.04 9.69 -71.93
N PRO A 457 6.02 10.57 -72.15
CA PRO A 457 4.67 10.47 -71.54
C PRO A 457 3.44 10.72 -72.47
N ALA A 458 2.31 10.05 -72.17
CA ALA A 458 0.87 10.41 -72.33
C ALA A 458 0.30 10.80 -73.74
N PRO A 459 -1.03 11.00 -73.96
CA PRO A 459 -2.23 10.77 -73.13
C PRO A 459 -3.46 10.12 -73.85
N GLY A 460 -4.48 9.70 -73.07
CA GLY A 460 -5.90 9.81 -73.45
C GLY A 460 -6.75 8.52 -73.52
N SER A 461 -7.63 8.31 -72.53
CA SER A 461 -9.11 8.21 -72.70
C SER A 461 -9.82 7.59 -71.48
N ASN A 462 -10.79 8.37 -70.96
CA ASN A 462 -12.04 8.04 -70.25
C ASN A 462 -12.08 7.09 -69.01
N PRO A 463 -12.61 7.57 -67.86
CA PRO A 463 -13.14 6.71 -66.80
C PRO A 463 -14.69 6.63 -66.83
N PRO A 464 -15.28 5.54 -66.32
CA PRO A 464 -16.61 5.58 -65.73
C PRO A 464 -16.58 5.17 -64.23
N PRO A 465 -17.68 5.40 -63.48
CA PRO A 465 -17.61 5.80 -62.09
C PRO A 465 -17.90 4.68 -61.08
N THR A 466 -17.63 5.00 -59.80
CA THR A 466 -18.30 4.46 -58.59
C THR A 466 -18.10 2.99 -58.23
N SER A 467 -17.06 2.72 -57.43
CA SER A 467 -17.11 1.69 -56.39
C SER A 467 -16.82 2.34 -55.03
N ALA A 468 -17.82 2.28 -54.14
CA ALA A 468 -17.79 2.81 -52.79
C ALA A 468 -16.58 2.28 -51.97
N PRO A 469 -16.02 3.06 -51.04
CA PRO A 469 -14.99 2.55 -50.14
C PRO A 469 -15.65 1.57 -49.16
N PRO A 470 -14.98 0.48 -48.75
CA PRO A 470 -15.56 -0.44 -47.79
C PRO A 470 -15.75 0.29 -46.45
N SER A 471 -16.92 0.07 -45.85
CA SER A 471 -17.30 0.61 -44.55
C SER A 471 -16.23 0.35 -43.49
N LEU A 472 -15.69 1.40 -42.86
CA LEU A 472 -14.70 1.32 -41.76
C LEU A 472 -15.18 0.52 -40.52
N SER A 473 -16.45 0.11 -40.46
CA SER A 473 -17.03 -0.63 -39.34
C SER A 473 -16.75 -2.15 -39.38
N SER A 474 -16.60 -2.78 -40.55
CA SER A 474 -16.31 -4.21 -40.65
C SER A 474 -14.88 -4.52 -40.22
N SER A 475 -13.91 -3.70 -40.64
CA SER A 475 -12.49 -3.85 -40.31
C SER A 475 -12.21 -3.81 -38.80
N ARG A 476 -12.91 -2.97 -38.03
CA ARG A 476 -12.74 -2.92 -36.57
C ARG A 476 -13.23 -4.20 -35.86
N ASN A 477 -14.38 -4.73 -36.29
CA ASN A 477 -14.93 -5.95 -35.70
C ASN A 477 -14.09 -7.18 -36.04
N ASP A 478 -13.55 -7.25 -37.26
CA ASP A 478 -12.67 -8.35 -37.65
C ASP A 478 -11.30 -8.26 -36.97
N ASN A 479 -10.75 -7.04 -36.80
CA ASN A 479 -9.54 -6.82 -36.00
C ASN A 479 -9.71 -7.23 -34.54
N MET A 480 -10.86 -6.91 -33.91
CA MET A 480 -11.13 -7.34 -32.53
C MET A 480 -11.32 -8.85 -32.40
N LYS A 481 -11.98 -9.51 -33.36
CA LYS A 481 -12.11 -10.98 -33.37
C LYS A 481 -10.74 -11.66 -33.53
N PHE A 482 -9.87 -11.12 -34.36
CA PHE A 482 -8.53 -11.64 -34.57
C PHE A 482 -7.63 -11.45 -33.34
N GLU A 483 -7.68 -10.28 -32.68
CA GLU A 483 -6.97 -10.08 -31.41
C GLU A 483 -7.48 -11.04 -30.33
N LYS A 484 -8.80 -11.25 -30.24
CA LYS A 484 -9.39 -12.23 -29.32
C LYS A 484 -8.86 -13.64 -29.58
N MET A 485 -8.81 -14.08 -30.84
CA MET A 485 -8.27 -15.39 -31.22
C MET A 485 -6.79 -15.53 -30.85
N ARG A 486 -6.00 -14.47 -31.04
CA ARG A 486 -4.57 -14.46 -30.66
C ARG A 486 -4.39 -14.50 -29.14
N LEU A 487 -5.26 -13.85 -28.39
CA LEU A 487 -5.28 -13.85 -26.92
C LEU A 487 -5.63 -15.24 -26.39
N GLU A 488 -6.63 -15.90 -26.97
CA GLU A 488 -6.97 -17.29 -26.69
C GLU A 488 -5.81 -18.24 -27.00
N MET A 489 -5.11 -18.06 -28.13
CA MET A 489 -3.93 -18.87 -28.49
C MET A 489 -2.76 -18.67 -27.52
N ARG A 490 -2.50 -17.44 -27.06
CA ARG A 490 -1.45 -17.15 -26.06
C ARG A 490 -1.80 -17.73 -24.69
N LEU A 491 -3.05 -17.57 -24.25
CA LEU A 491 -3.54 -18.17 -23.00
C LEU A 491 -3.46 -19.70 -23.06
N LYS A 492 -3.83 -20.30 -24.19
CA LYS A 492 -3.75 -21.75 -24.40
C LYS A 492 -2.30 -22.25 -24.36
N LYS A 493 -1.37 -21.49 -24.95
CA LYS A 493 0.07 -21.82 -24.90
C LYS A 493 0.67 -21.68 -23.50
N LYS A 494 0.25 -20.67 -22.73
CA LYS A 494 0.67 -20.48 -21.32
C LYS A 494 0.04 -21.50 -20.38
N ALA A 495 -1.22 -21.88 -20.61
CA ALA A 495 -1.86 -22.99 -19.88
C ALA A 495 -1.18 -24.33 -20.17
N GLN A 496 -0.80 -24.58 -21.43
CA GLN A 496 -0.03 -25.77 -21.81
C GLN A 496 1.36 -25.81 -21.17
N SER A 497 2.05 -24.67 -21.02
CA SER A 497 3.34 -24.62 -20.32
C SER A 497 3.23 -24.81 -18.81
N MET A 498 2.07 -24.53 -18.20
CA MET A 498 1.84 -24.79 -16.78
C MET A 498 1.44 -26.25 -16.50
N ILE A 499 0.83 -26.94 -17.46
CA ILE A 499 0.42 -28.35 -17.32
C ILE A 499 1.60 -29.31 -17.55
N ASN A 500 2.57 -28.92 -18.38
CA ASN A 500 3.81 -29.68 -18.59
C ASN A 500 5.02 -28.78 -18.27
N PRO A 501 5.41 -28.63 -16.99
CA PRO A 501 6.72 -28.06 -16.68
C PRO A 501 7.76 -29.07 -17.17
N LYS A 502 8.59 -28.63 -18.11
CA LYS A 502 9.76 -29.41 -18.56
C LYS A 502 10.81 -29.47 -17.46
#